data_AF-A0A6N8Z2X7-F1
#
_entry.id   AF-A0A6N8Z2X7-F1
#
_cell.length_a   1.000
_cell.length_b   1.000
_cell.length_c   1.000
_cell.angle_alpha   90.00
_cell.angle_beta   90.00
_cell.angle_gamma   90.00
#
_symmetry.space_group_name_H-M   'P 1'
#
loop_
_entity.id
_entity.type
_entity.pdbx_description
1 polymer ?
#
loop_
_entity_poly.entity_id
_entity_poly.type
_entity_poly.pdbx_seq_one_letter_code
_entity_poly.pdbx_strand_id
1 'polypeptide(L)'
;MDLMKKVEVVGHKNRSAFAPRITVSLAGGTEYQGEYRGNELEWNLATELRRMRALFDDVPWPREKLESIAQITTGLEIEQRMDHLIAMCVETG
;
A
#
# COMPACT_ATOMS: atom_id res chain seq x y z
N MET A 1 23.08 -0.56 -13.67
CA MET A 1 22.19 -1.75 -13.83
C MET A 1 22.88 -3.08 -13.49
N ASP A 2 24.15 -3.11 -13.06
CA ASP A 2 24.90 -4.37 -12.97
C ASP A 2 24.41 -5.35 -11.90
N LEU A 3 23.68 -4.87 -10.89
CA LEU A 3 23.03 -5.74 -9.92
C LEU A 3 21.84 -6.50 -10.52
N MET A 4 21.04 -5.85 -11.38
CA MET A 4 19.89 -6.50 -12.02
C MET A 4 20.31 -7.67 -12.94
N LYS A 5 21.50 -7.59 -13.54
CA LYS A 5 22.07 -8.68 -14.35
C LYS A 5 22.35 -9.96 -13.55
N LYS A 6 22.34 -9.89 -12.22
CA LYS A 6 22.61 -11.01 -11.30
C LYS A 6 21.32 -11.58 -10.68
N VAL A 7 20.14 -11.11 -11.09
CA VAL A 7 18.86 -11.55 -10.55
C VAL A 7 18.31 -12.70 -11.40
N GLU A 8 17.95 -13.80 -10.74
CA GLU A 8 17.17 -14.90 -11.32
C GLU A 8 15.77 -14.90 -10.72
N VAL A 9 14.74 -15.10 -11.54
CA VAL A 9 13.34 -15.20 -11.10
C VAL A 9 12.88 -16.64 -11.22
N VAL A 10 12.59 -17.27 -10.08
CA VAL A 10 12.14 -18.66 -10.01
C VAL A 10 10.68 -18.72 -9.58
N GLY A 11 9.81 -19.28 -10.44
CA GLY A 11 8.39 -19.48 -10.14
C GLY A 11 8.17 -20.60 -9.12
N HIS A 12 7.20 -20.44 -8.22
CA HIS A 12 6.90 -21.41 -7.18
C HIS A 12 5.38 -21.57 -7.00
N LYS A 13 4.86 -22.81 -7.11
CA LYS A 13 3.41 -23.07 -7.09
C LYS A 13 2.78 -23.08 -5.69
N ASN A 14 3.59 -23.29 -4.65
CA ASN A 14 3.13 -23.49 -3.28
C ASN A 14 3.30 -22.25 -2.39
N ARG A 15 3.58 -21.07 -2.96
CA ARG A 15 3.67 -19.82 -2.19
C ARG A 15 2.37 -19.04 -2.29
N SER A 16 2.02 -18.33 -1.21
CA SER A 16 0.92 -17.37 -1.23
C SER A 16 1.13 -16.32 -2.31
N ALA A 17 0.04 -15.74 -2.80
CA ALA A 17 0.13 -14.56 -3.66
C ALA A 17 0.90 -13.45 -2.92
N PHE A 18 1.73 -12.70 -3.66
CA PHE A 18 2.51 -11.58 -3.12
C PHE A 18 3.48 -11.93 -1.98
N ALA A 19 3.87 -13.20 -1.86
CA ALA A 19 4.82 -13.71 -0.86
C ALA A 19 6.17 -14.08 -1.51
N PRO A 20 6.95 -13.13 -2.07
CA PRO A 20 8.23 -13.45 -2.65
C PRO A 20 9.24 -13.88 -1.57
N ARG A 21 10.07 -14.86 -1.93
CA ARG A 21 11.29 -15.17 -1.18
C ARG A 21 12.47 -14.57 -1.91
N ILE A 22 13.27 -13.80 -1.20
CA ILE A 22 14.49 -13.19 -1.71
C ILE A 22 15.67 -13.90 -1.06
N THR A 23 16.54 -14.47 -1.89
CA THR A 23 17.81 -15.06 -1.47
C THR A 23 18.93 -14.20 -2.06
N VAL A 24 19.89 -13.81 -1.24
CA VAL A 24 21.10 -13.10 -1.65
C VAL A 24 22.30 -13.93 -1.30
N SER A 25 23.00 -14.45 -2.32
CA SER A 25 24.24 -15.20 -2.16
C SER A 25 25.44 -14.29 -2.41
N LEU A 26 26.32 -14.17 -1.42
CA LEU A 26 27.55 -13.36 -1.51
C LEU A 26 28.67 -14.18 -2.16
N ALA A 27 29.66 -13.49 -2.74
CA ALA A 27 30.81 -14.14 -3.39
C ALA A 27 31.61 -15.08 -2.46
N GLY A 28 31.56 -14.85 -1.15
CA GLY A 28 32.17 -15.73 -0.13
C GLY A 28 31.32 -16.96 0.25
N GLY A 29 30.21 -17.21 -0.44
CA GLY A 29 29.32 -18.35 -0.21
C GLY A 29 28.29 -18.15 0.89
N THR A 30 28.31 -17.02 1.61
CA THR A 30 27.27 -16.69 2.60
C THR A 30 25.94 -16.39 1.91
N GLU A 31 24.85 -16.97 2.42
CA GLU A 31 23.50 -16.72 1.93
C GLU A 31 22.63 -16.03 2.98
N TYR A 32 21.87 -15.03 2.53
CA TYR A 32 20.82 -14.39 3.31
C TYR A 32 19.49 -14.67 2.64
N GLN A 33 18.47 -15.00 3.45
CA GLN A 33 17.13 -15.26 2.95
C GLN A 33 16.10 -14.47 3.76
N GLY A 34 15.18 -13.82 3.05
CA GLY A 34 13.96 -13.25 3.59
C GLY A 34 12.76 -13.74 2.79
N GLU A 35 11.63 -13.96 3.46
CA GLU A 35 10.37 -14.35 2.80
C GLU A 35 9.25 -13.46 3.32
N TYR A 36 8.53 -12.87 2.37
CA TYR A 36 7.27 -12.19 2.63
C TYR A 36 6.16 -13.23 2.72
N ARG A 37 5.09 -12.88 3.44
CA ARG A 37 3.90 -13.69 3.68
C ARG A 37 2.73 -13.26 2.81
N GLY A 38 2.84 -12.10 2.16
CA GLY A 38 1.81 -11.51 1.30
C GLY A 38 0.81 -10.65 2.05
N ASN A 39 0.94 -10.56 3.38
CA ASN A 39 0.07 -9.76 4.25
C ASN A 39 0.81 -8.60 4.92
N GLU A 40 2.07 -8.33 4.55
CA GLU A 40 2.83 -7.20 5.10
C GLU A 40 2.21 -5.84 4.78
N LEU A 41 1.34 -5.80 3.76
CA LEU A 41 0.56 -4.64 3.34
C LEU A 41 -0.89 -4.70 3.80
N GLU A 42 -1.31 -5.77 4.48
CA GLU A 42 -2.58 -5.81 5.19
C GLU A 42 -2.40 -5.01 6.48
N TRP A 43 -2.95 -3.81 6.49
CA TRP A 43 -2.81 -2.89 7.60
C TRP A 43 -4.13 -2.73 8.34
N ASN A 44 -4.04 -2.47 9.63
CA ASN A 44 -5.20 -1.95 10.34
C ASN A 44 -5.50 -0.53 9.86
N LEU A 45 -6.76 -0.12 10.03
CA LEU A 45 -7.26 1.20 9.66
C LEU A 45 -6.35 2.35 10.14
N ALA A 46 -5.85 2.29 11.38
CA ALA A 46 -4.96 3.32 11.92
C ALA A 46 -3.65 3.46 11.11
N THR A 47 -3.09 2.35 10.66
CA THR A 47 -1.87 2.33 9.84
C THR A 47 -2.15 2.78 8.41
N GLU A 48 -3.28 2.37 7.83
CA GLU A 48 -3.73 2.84 6.51
C GLU A 48 -3.90 4.36 6.50
N LEU A 49 -4.67 4.91 7.46
CA LEU A 49 -4.90 6.35 7.58
C LEU A 49 -3.59 7.12 7.72
N ARG A 50 -2.68 6.66 8.59
CA ARG A 50 -1.37 7.31 8.77
C ARG A 50 -0.55 7.34 7.49
N ARG A 51 -0.49 6.21 6.76
CA ARG A 51 0.28 6.12 5.51
C ARG A 51 -0.37 6.92 4.38
N MET A 52 -1.68 6.88 4.26
CA MET A 52 -2.44 7.66 3.28
C MET A 52 -2.28 9.17 3.50
N ARG A 53 -2.41 9.65 4.75
CA ARG A 53 -2.27 11.08 5.11
C ARG A 53 -0.91 11.67 4.79
N ALA A 54 0.14 10.84 4.75
CA ALA A 54 1.48 11.25 4.36
C ALA A 54 1.58 11.58 2.86
N LEU A 55 0.63 11.12 2.04
CA LEU A 55 0.57 11.39 0.60
C LEU A 55 -0.23 12.67 0.29
N PHE A 56 -0.97 13.21 1.25
CA PHE A 56 -1.90 14.32 1.00
C PHE A 56 -1.21 15.62 0.55
N ASP A 57 0.06 15.83 0.94
CA ASP A 57 0.81 17.01 0.49
C ASP A 57 1.15 16.96 -1.01
N ASP A 58 1.16 15.77 -1.61
CA ASP A 58 1.47 15.55 -3.03
C ASP A 58 0.20 15.51 -3.90
N VAL A 59 -0.99 15.61 -3.31
CA VAL A 59 -2.27 15.60 -4.01
C VAL A 59 -2.73 17.06 -4.21
N PRO A 60 -3.13 17.47 -5.43
CA PRO A 60 -3.52 18.86 -5.72
C PRO A 60 -4.92 19.23 -5.18
N TRP A 61 -5.27 18.77 -3.98
CA TRP A 61 -6.57 18.98 -3.33
C TRP A 61 -6.36 19.53 -1.92
N PRO A 62 -7.32 20.30 -1.37
CA PRO A 62 -7.23 20.77 0.01
C PRO A 62 -7.09 19.59 0.99
N ARG A 63 -6.09 19.63 1.88
CA ARG A 63 -5.86 18.59 2.90
C ARG A 63 -7.11 18.28 3.71
N GLU A 64 -7.85 19.29 4.14
CA GLU A 64 -9.10 19.14 4.92
C GLU A 64 -10.18 18.37 4.15
N LYS A 65 -10.22 18.52 2.82
CA LYS A 65 -11.12 17.79 1.94
C LYS A 65 -10.75 16.32 1.89
N LEU A 66 -9.46 16.02 1.74
CA LEU A 66 -8.94 14.64 1.76
C LEU A 66 -9.14 13.96 3.12
N GLU A 67 -8.94 14.69 4.22
CA GLU A 67 -9.24 14.20 5.58
C GLU A 67 -10.72 13.87 5.76
N SER A 68 -11.61 14.71 5.23
CA SER A 68 -13.05 14.49 5.31
C SER A 68 -13.49 13.28 4.49
N ILE A 69 -12.92 13.08 3.29
CA ILE A 69 -13.17 11.88 2.47
C ILE A 69 -12.72 10.62 3.23
N ALA A 70 -11.53 10.64 3.82
CA ALA A 70 -11.02 9.54 4.62
C ALA A 70 -11.95 9.20 5.80
N GLN A 71 -12.42 10.23 6.51
CA GLN A 71 -13.31 10.06 7.66
C GLN A 71 -14.67 9.47 7.27
N ILE A 72 -15.32 9.99 6.21
CA ILE A 72 -16.62 9.49 5.74
C ILE A 72 -16.48 8.04 5.24
N THR A 73 -15.42 7.74 4.49
CA THR A 73 -15.17 6.38 3.95
C THR A 73 -14.93 5.37 5.07
N THR A 74 -14.36 5.79 6.20
CA THR A 74 -14.13 4.93 7.36
C THR A 74 -15.42 4.49 8.07
N GLY A 75 -16.48 5.29 7.98
CA GLY A 75 -17.79 5.01 8.59
C GLY A 75 -18.90 4.75 7.58
N LEU A 76 -18.53 4.32 6.37
CA LEU A 76 -19.46 4.20 5.24
C LEU A 76 -20.66 3.30 5.54
N GLU A 77 -20.46 2.29 6.38
CA GLU A 77 -21.45 1.29 6.76
C GLU A 77 -22.62 1.86 7.59
N ILE A 78 -22.44 3.04 8.22
CA ILE A 78 -23.48 3.72 8.99
C ILE A 78 -24.05 4.96 8.29
N GLU A 79 -23.52 5.33 7.13
CA GLU A 79 -23.97 6.49 6.37
C GLU A 79 -25.32 6.21 5.69
N GLN A 80 -26.33 7.05 5.98
CA GLN A 80 -27.67 6.89 5.40
C GLN A 80 -27.76 7.35 3.94
N ARG A 81 -26.84 8.24 3.52
CA ARG A 81 -26.84 8.89 2.21
C ARG A 81 -25.43 9.16 1.74
N MET A 82 -25.21 9.07 0.42
CA MET A 82 -23.88 9.24 -0.18
C MET A 82 -23.60 10.61 -0.78
N ASP A 83 -24.59 11.50 -0.77
CA ASP A 83 -24.48 12.82 -1.39
C ASP A 83 -23.31 13.63 -0.83
N HIS A 84 -23.03 13.50 0.47
CA HIS A 84 -21.94 14.22 1.11
C HIS A 84 -20.56 13.72 0.65
N LEU A 85 -20.34 12.41 0.57
CA LEU A 85 -19.09 11.85 0.05
C LEU A 85 -18.89 12.24 -1.42
N ILE A 86 -19.96 12.14 -2.23
CA ILE A 86 -19.92 12.49 -3.65
C ILE A 86 -19.58 13.97 -3.83
N ALA A 87 -20.18 14.86 -3.05
CA ALA A 87 -19.87 16.29 -3.06
C ALA A 87 -18.40 16.57 -2.70
N MET A 88 -17.80 15.75 -1.83
CA MET A 88 -16.38 15.86 -1.52
C MET A 88 -15.46 15.30 -2.60
N CYS A 89 -15.96 14.43 -3.49
CA CYS A 89 -15.18 13.84 -4.58
C CYS A 89 -15.25 14.63 -5.91
N VAL A 90 -15.96 15.76 -5.95
CA VAL A 90 -15.97 16.65 -7.12
C VAL A 90 -15.05 17.83 -6.89
N GLU A 91 -14.23 18.16 -7.87
CA GLU A 91 -13.41 19.37 -7.85
C GLU A 91 -14.34 20.59 -7.92
N THR A 92 -14.36 21.40 -6.87
CA THR A 92 -15.03 22.70 -6.89
C THR A 92 -14.08 23.65 -7.62
N GLY A 93 -14.44 24.01 -8.86
CA GLY A 93 -13.74 25.02 -9.65
C GLY A 93 -13.80 26.41 -9.05
#